data_AF-A0A0R2FB19-F1
#
_entry.id   AF-A0A0R2FB19-F1
#
_cell.length_a   1.000
_cell.length_b   1.000
_cell.length_c   1.000
_cell.angle_alpha   90.00
_cell.angle_beta   90.00
_cell.angle_gamma   90.00
#
_symmetry.space_group_name_H-M   'P 1'
#
loop_
_entity.id
_entity.type
_entity.pdbx_description
1 polymer ?
#
loop_
_entity_poly.entity_id
_entity_poly.type
_entity_poly.pdbx_seq_one_letter_code
_entity_poly.pdbx_strand_id
1 'polypeptide(L)'
;MYMLTMSDSPTVGTEPVWHDRYRLSPARVIARLLRRGLIQPVPGNAVRYELTPKGQAALSDIDGWLWIHEYYLPDVIDFAHVLTLPWLHPKIDYHFIEHMLAEAKAKYADDATYQALLLRHQLRLEYDTHHDTDAIQTLMALIDADLDPQPDGTELTYQTTWAKMSEFEKNILKTLLGRLNWTLADFEMQFSAWLDQQPRRPRVFTRFELMTIVMYEIGGATPQLCALYKKAAARAKKQAAAAADEMCDA
;
A
#
# COMPACT_ATOMS: atom_id res chain seq x y z
N MET A 1 -6.20 10.74 -13.75
CA MET A 1 -7.00 11.43 -14.79
C MET A 1 -6.61 12.88 -14.85
N TYR A 2 -6.69 13.64 -13.74
CA TYR A 2 -6.28 15.05 -13.67
C TYR A 2 -4.86 15.33 -14.21
N MET A 3 -3.83 14.60 -13.74
CA MET A 3 -2.47 14.72 -14.28
C MET A 3 -2.40 14.58 -15.81
N LEU A 4 -3.29 13.79 -16.43
CA LEU A 4 -3.28 13.56 -17.88
C LEU A 4 -4.16 14.53 -18.67
N THR A 5 -5.14 15.17 -18.02
CA THR A 5 -6.19 15.96 -18.68
C THR A 5 -6.24 17.43 -18.27
N MET A 6 -5.58 17.80 -17.17
CA MET A 6 -5.58 19.15 -16.60
C MET A 6 -4.16 19.66 -16.27
N SER A 7 -3.13 18.80 -16.38
CA SER A 7 -1.74 19.26 -16.33
C SER A 7 -1.35 19.90 -17.66
N ASP A 8 -0.76 21.09 -17.62
CA ASP A 8 -0.18 21.71 -18.80
C ASP A 8 1.13 21.04 -19.24
N SER A 9 1.69 20.13 -18.42
CA SER A 9 2.96 19.45 -18.66
C SER A 9 2.86 18.47 -19.85
N PRO A 10 3.64 18.69 -20.92
CA PRO A 10 3.65 17.78 -22.07
C PRO A 10 4.37 16.46 -21.76
N THR A 11 5.09 16.37 -20.63
CA THR A 11 5.86 15.18 -20.24
C THR A 11 5.19 14.41 -19.10
N VAL A 12 3.94 14.74 -18.77
CA VAL A 12 3.29 14.18 -17.58
C VAL A 12 3.23 12.64 -17.61
N GLY A 13 3.14 12.01 -18.78
CA GLY A 13 3.18 10.55 -18.94
C GLY A 13 4.53 9.89 -18.63
N THR A 14 5.59 10.67 -18.42
CA THR A 14 6.95 10.20 -18.13
C THR A 14 7.53 10.81 -16.85
N GLU A 15 6.73 11.56 -16.08
CA GLU A 15 7.23 12.23 -14.88
C GLU A 15 7.64 11.22 -13.78
N PRO A 16 8.75 11.47 -13.06
CA PRO A 16 9.23 10.57 -12.01
C PRO A 16 8.21 10.35 -10.88
N VAL A 17 7.33 11.34 -10.64
CA VAL A 17 6.32 11.31 -9.58
C VAL A 17 5.41 10.07 -9.65
N TRP A 18 5.13 9.55 -10.85
CA TRP A 18 4.38 8.31 -11.02
C TRP A 18 5.04 7.14 -10.34
N HIS A 19 6.37 7.04 -10.44
CA HIS A 19 7.16 5.99 -9.84
C HIS A 19 7.54 6.30 -8.40
N ASP A 20 8.08 7.50 -8.15
CA ASP A 20 8.71 7.87 -6.89
C ASP A 20 7.70 8.06 -5.76
N ARG A 21 6.54 8.65 -6.09
CA ARG A 21 5.47 8.93 -5.11
C ARG A 21 4.38 7.89 -5.14
N TYR A 22 3.98 7.44 -6.33
CA TYR A 22 2.77 6.61 -6.49
C TYR A 22 3.06 5.15 -6.84
N ARG A 23 4.32 4.79 -7.14
CA ARG A 23 4.70 3.42 -7.56
C ARG A 23 3.87 2.87 -8.73
N LEU A 24 3.35 3.76 -9.58
CA LEU A 24 2.52 3.45 -10.75
C LEU A 24 3.36 3.42 -12.03
N SER A 25 2.95 2.57 -12.97
CA SER A 25 3.44 2.60 -14.35
C SER A 25 2.51 3.47 -15.21
N PRO A 26 2.96 4.63 -15.73
CA PRO A 26 2.12 5.55 -16.49
C PRO A 26 1.43 4.88 -17.68
N ALA A 27 2.17 4.09 -18.45
CA ALA A 27 1.64 3.40 -19.63
C ALA A 27 0.47 2.45 -19.29
N ARG A 28 0.58 1.71 -18.18
CA ARG A 28 -0.50 0.80 -17.73
C ARG A 28 -1.72 1.56 -17.25
N VAL A 29 -1.51 2.66 -16.54
CA VAL A 29 -2.59 3.53 -16.03
C VAL A 29 -3.34 4.19 -17.19
N ILE A 30 -2.62 4.79 -18.14
CA ILE A 30 -3.20 5.43 -19.33
C ILE A 30 -4.02 4.42 -20.14
N ALA A 31 -3.45 3.24 -20.43
CA ALA A 31 -4.15 2.19 -21.18
C ALA A 31 -5.45 1.75 -20.48
N ARG A 32 -5.45 1.69 -19.15
CA ARG A 32 -6.63 1.33 -18.36
C ARG A 32 -7.71 2.42 -18.42
N LEU A 33 -7.33 3.69 -18.31
CA LEU A 33 -8.25 4.82 -18.36
C LEU A 33 -8.90 4.96 -19.75
N LEU A 34 -8.11 4.77 -20.82
CA LEU A 34 -8.61 4.69 -22.19
C LEU A 34 -9.59 3.53 -22.38
N ARG A 35 -9.22 2.32 -21.93
CA ARG A 35 -10.07 1.12 -22.02
C ARG A 35 -11.40 1.30 -21.29
N ARG A 36 -11.41 2.01 -20.16
CA ARG A 36 -12.62 2.30 -19.38
C ARG A 36 -13.46 3.43 -19.97
N GLY A 37 -12.96 4.10 -21.01
CA GLY A 37 -13.62 5.23 -21.67
C GLY A 37 -13.71 6.46 -20.78
N LEU A 38 -12.77 6.64 -19.86
CA LEU A 38 -12.74 7.78 -18.92
C LEU A 38 -11.94 8.97 -19.46
N ILE A 39 -10.95 8.69 -20.29
CA ILE A 39 -10.18 9.71 -21.01
C ILE A 39 -10.13 9.33 -22.50
N GLN A 40 -9.86 10.30 -23.35
CA GLN A 40 -9.63 10.10 -24.78
C GLN A 40 -8.46 10.98 -25.26
N PRO A 41 -7.70 10.58 -26.29
CA PRO A 41 -6.64 11.41 -26.84
C PRO A 41 -7.22 12.65 -27.52
N VAL A 42 -6.55 13.79 -27.37
CA VAL A 42 -6.95 15.03 -28.03
C VAL A 42 -6.62 14.94 -29.53
N PRO A 43 -7.57 15.22 -30.45
CA PRO A 43 -7.31 15.19 -31.87
C PRO A 43 -6.11 16.08 -32.27
N GLY A 44 -5.14 15.50 -32.98
CA GLY A 44 -3.93 16.21 -33.41
C GLY A 44 -2.85 16.37 -32.33
N ASN A 45 -3.05 15.84 -31.11
CA ASN A 45 -2.04 15.87 -30.05
C ASN A 45 -1.95 14.51 -29.33
N ALA A 46 -1.00 13.67 -29.77
CA ALA A 46 -0.82 12.31 -29.27
C ALA A 46 -0.36 12.22 -27.80
N VAL A 47 0.00 13.35 -27.18
CA VAL A 47 0.57 13.39 -25.83
C VAL A 47 -0.43 13.97 -24.82
N ARG A 48 -1.54 14.57 -25.29
CA ARG A 48 -2.59 15.12 -24.44
C ARG A 48 -3.85 14.28 -24.46
N TYR A 49 -4.47 14.18 -23.28
CA TYR A 49 -5.75 13.51 -23.09
C TYR A 49 -6.79 14.53 -22.63
N GLU A 50 -8.04 14.28 -22.94
CA GLU A 50 -9.19 15.01 -22.41
C GLU A 50 -10.17 14.04 -21.75
N LEU A 51 -11.05 14.58 -20.91
CA LEU A 51 -12.08 13.80 -20.24
C LEU A 51 -13.23 13.50 -21.20
N THR A 52 -13.70 12.26 -21.21
CA THR A 52 -14.98 11.93 -21.84
C THR A 52 -16.13 12.41 -20.97
N PRO A 53 -17.39 12.47 -21.44
CA PRO A 53 -18.54 12.73 -20.57
C PRO A 53 -18.63 11.76 -19.39
N LYS A 54 -18.21 10.51 -19.57
CA LYS A 54 -18.11 9.49 -18.52
C LYS A 54 -16.98 9.79 -17.54
N GLY A 55 -15.84 10.27 -18.01
CA GLY A 55 -14.74 10.76 -17.18
C GLY A 55 -15.12 12.01 -16.38
N GLN A 56 -15.84 12.93 -17.01
CA GLN A 56 -16.36 14.14 -16.37
C GLN A 56 -17.37 13.79 -15.28
N ALA A 57 -18.30 12.86 -15.54
CA ALA A 57 -19.25 12.37 -14.54
C ALA A 57 -18.54 11.69 -13.35
N ALA A 58 -17.52 10.89 -13.64
CA ALA A 58 -16.68 10.26 -12.61
C ALA A 58 -15.87 11.27 -11.79
N LEU A 59 -15.69 12.50 -12.29
CA LEU A 59 -15.08 13.62 -11.57
C LEU A 59 -16.10 14.55 -10.92
N SER A 60 -17.34 14.63 -11.43
CA SER A 60 -18.38 15.50 -10.86
C SER A 60 -19.07 14.91 -9.62
N ASP A 61 -18.98 13.60 -9.43
CA ASP A 61 -19.29 12.93 -8.14
C ASP A 61 -18.27 13.27 -7.04
N ILE A 62 -17.19 13.95 -7.39
CA ILE A 62 -16.16 14.42 -6.47
C ILE A 62 -16.53 15.87 -6.12
N ASP A 63 -17.34 15.98 -5.08
CA ASP A 63 -17.97 17.21 -4.60
C ASP A 63 -16.93 18.31 -4.28
N GLY A 64 -17.33 19.60 -4.32
CA GLY A 64 -16.43 20.78 -4.38
C GLY A 64 -15.44 20.98 -3.21
N TRP A 65 -15.52 20.15 -2.19
CA TRP A 65 -14.68 20.11 -0.99
C TRP A 65 -13.60 19.02 -1.08
N LEU A 66 -13.72 18.10 -2.04
CA LEU A 66 -12.70 17.13 -2.40
C LEU A 66 -11.58 17.74 -3.27
N TRP A 67 -11.61 19.03 -3.61
CA TRP A 67 -10.57 19.78 -4.38
C TRP A 67 -9.16 19.70 -3.80
N ILE A 68 -9.02 19.07 -2.65
CA ILE A 68 -7.89 18.19 -2.31
C ILE A 68 -7.23 17.49 -3.54
N HIS A 69 -7.98 17.09 -4.59
CA HIS A 69 -7.48 16.48 -5.83
C HIS A 69 -6.61 17.36 -6.76
N GLU A 70 -6.48 18.68 -6.53
CA GLU A 70 -5.45 19.47 -7.25
C GLU A 70 -4.02 19.01 -6.91
N TYR A 71 -3.84 18.29 -5.79
CA TYR A 71 -2.55 17.78 -5.31
C TYR A 71 -2.56 16.29 -4.92
N TYR A 72 -3.68 15.57 -5.16
CA TYR A 72 -3.95 14.23 -4.64
C TYR A 72 -4.27 13.20 -5.74
N LEU A 73 -3.96 11.93 -5.47
CA LEU A 73 -4.75 10.83 -6.02
C LEU A 73 -6.09 10.80 -5.26
N PRO A 74 -7.25 10.53 -5.90
CA PRO A 74 -8.44 10.18 -5.13
C PRO A 74 -8.05 9.10 -4.10
N ASP A 75 -8.36 9.33 -2.83
CA ASP A 75 -8.11 8.45 -1.67
C ASP A 75 -6.71 8.44 -0.99
N VAL A 76 -5.85 9.45 -1.20
CA VAL A 76 -4.49 9.56 -0.60
C VAL A 76 -4.33 10.84 0.24
N ILE A 77 -4.60 10.82 1.55
CA ILE A 77 -4.56 12.04 2.41
C ILE A 77 -3.16 12.67 2.55
N ASP A 78 -3.02 13.95 2.18
CA ASP A 78 -1.90 14.85 2.48
C ASP A 78 -2.11 15.56 3.83
N PHE A 79 -1.70 14.87 4.89
CA PHE A 79 -1.78 15.37 6.26
C PHE A 79 -1.02 16.66 6.51
N ALA A 80 0.07 16.92 5.76
CA ALA A 80 0.88 18.11 5.97
C ALA A 80 0.10 19.38 5.62
N HIS A 81 -0.78 19.32 4.62
CA HIS A 81 -1.62 20.44 4.25
C HIS A 81 -2.84 20.59 5.18
N VAL A 82 -3.53 19.48 5.48
CA VAL A 82 -4.71 19.47 6.37
C VAL A 82 -4.38 20.01 7.77
N LEU A 83 -3.26 19.59 8.35
CA LEU A 83 -2.84 20.02 9.69
C LEU A 83 -2.37 21.48 9.75
N THR A 84 -2.06 22.11 8.60
CA THR A 84 -1.64 23.52 8.53
C THR A 84 -2.80 24.51 8.40
N LEU A 85 -4.04 24.05 8.26
CA LEU A 85 -5.23 24.90 8.07
C LEU A 85 -6.24 24.86 9.25
N PRO A 86 -5.82 24.91 10.53
CA PRO A 86 -6.72 24.68 11.65
C PRO A 86 -7.84 25.73 11.80
N TRP A 87 -7.69 26.92 11.19
CA TRP A 87 -8.69 28.00 11.27
C TRP A 87 -9.72 28.01 10.14
N LEU A 88 -9.47 27.27 9.04
CA LEU A 88 -10.34 27.28 7.86
C LEU A 88 -11.38 26.16 7.90
N HIS A 89 -11.09 25.03 8.58
CA HIS A 89 -11.96 23.85 8.56
C HIS A 89 -12.05 23.13 9.91
N PRO A 90 -12.71 23.72 10.93
CA PRO A 90 -12.88 23.12 12.26
C PRO A 90 -13.69 21.80 12.31
N LYS A 91 -14.17 21.31 11.16
CA LYS A 91 -14.88 20.03 11.02
C LYS A 91 -13.98 18.85 10.60
N ILE A 92 -12.73 19.13 10.22
CA ILE A 92 -11.77 18.11 9.80
C ILE A 92 -10.91 17.77 11.01
N ASP A 93 -11.36 16.78 11.77
CA ASP A 93 -10.63 16.19 12.88
C ASP A 93 -10.12 14.78 12.51
N TYR A 94 -9.39 14.15 13.45
CA TYR A 94 -8.91 12.78 13.29
C TYR A 94 -10.04 11.82 12.88
N HIS A 95 -11.19 11.90 13.56
CA HIS A 95 -12.31 11.00 13.35
C HIS A 95 -12.94 11.14 11.97
N PHE A 96 -13.02 12.36 11.44
CA PHE A 96 -13.49 12.59 10.08
C PHE A 96 -12.58 11.87 9.06
N ILE A 97 -11.27 12.01 9.19
CA ILE A 97 -10.32 11.40 8.25
C ILE A 97 -10.26 9.88 8.40
N GLU A 98 -10.30 9.38 9.63
CA GLU A 98 -10.40 7.96 9.96
C GLU A 98 -11.66 7.34 9.31
N HIS A 99 -12.81 8.02 9.39
CA HIS A 99 -14.04 7.57 8.77
C HIS A 99 -13.93 7.49 7.24
N MET A 100 -13.38 8.54 6.60
CA MET A 100 -13.14 8.55 5.15
C MET A 100 -12.21 7.40 4.71
N LEU A 101 -11.16 7.12 5.49
CA LEU A 101 -10.26 5.99 5.24
C LEU A 101 -10.99 4.65 5.38
N ALA A 102 -11.85 4.49 6.39
CA ALA A 102 -12.64 3.29 6.58
C ALA A 102 -13.61 3.04 5.40
N GLU A 103 -14.29 4.08 4.91
CA GLU A 103 -15.17 3.99 3.74
C GLU A 103 -14.39 3.60 2.47
N ALA A 104 -13.23 4.22 2.24
CA ALA A 104 -12.37 3.87 1.12
C ALA A 104 -11.89 2.41 1.21
N LYS A 105 -11.46 1.95 2.39
CA LYS A 105 -11.05 0.56 2.60
C LYS A 105 -12.20 -0.42 2.33
N ALA A 106 -13.43 -0.09 2.72
CA ALA A 106 -14.59 -0.92 2.41
C ALA A 106 -14.90 -0.95 0.90
N LYS A 107 -14.84 0.21 0.22
CA LYS A 107 -15.13 0.34 -1.21
C LYS A 107 -14.16 -0.43 -2.10
N TYR A 108 -12.88 -0.49 -1.73
CA TYR A 108 -11.82 -1.13 -2.52
C TYR A 108 -11.28 -2.39 -1.86
N ALA A 109 -12.12 -3.11 -1.10
CA ALA A 109 -11.71 -4.32 -0.36
C ALA A 109 -11.12 -5.42 -1.26
N ASP A 110 -11.44 -5.40 -2.56
CA ASP A 110 -10.98 -6.34 -3.58
C ASP A 110 -9.63 -5.95 -4.23
N ASP A 111 -9.14 -4.73 -4.04
CA ASP A 111 -7.83 -4.27 -4.55
C ASP A 111 -6.77 -4.26 -3.44
N ALA A 112 -6.06 -5.38 -3.30
CA ALA A 112 -5.02 -5.53 -2.28
C ALA A 112 -3.89 -4.48 -2.37
N THR A 113 -3.57 -3.99 -3.58
CA THR A 113 -2.56 -2.94 -3.75
C THR A 113 -3.07 -1.62 -3.21
N TYR A 114 -4.33 -1.32 -3.48
CA TYR A 114 -4.98 -0.11 -2.98
C TYR A 114 -5.15 -0.14 -1.46
N GLN A 115 -5.53 -1.28 -0.90
CA GLN A 115 -5.60 -1.47 0.55
C GLN A 115 -4.26 -1.17 1.23
N ALA A 116 -3.14 -1.63 0.65
CA ALA A 116 -1.81 -1.34 1.20
C ALA A 116 -1.45 0.15 1.14
N LEU A 117 -1.95 0.90 0.16
CA LEU A 117 -1.80 2.36 0.13
C LEU A 117 -2.64 3.02 1.22
N LEU A 118 -3.91 2.63 1.36
CA LEU A 118 -4.80 3.16 2.40
C LEU A 118 -4.28 2.88 3.82
N LEU A 119 -3.69 1.70 4.06
CA LEU A 119 -3.02 1.37 5.32
C LEU A 119 -1.82 2.29 5.60
N ARG A 120 -1.04 2.68 4.59
CA ARG A 120 0.06 3.65 4.77
C ARG A 120 -0.46 5.04 5.14
N HIS A 121 -1.60 5.45 4.58
CA HIS A 121 -2.25 6.71 4.97
C HIS A 121 -2.80 6.67 6.39
N GLN A 122 -3.47 5.57 6.75
CA GLN A 122 -3.97 5.35 8.10
C GLN A 122 -2.82 5.37 9.12
N LEU A 123 -1.72 4.65 8.83
CA LEU A 123 -0.54 4.64 9.69
C LEU A 123 0.02 6.04 9.90
N ARG A 124 0.09 6.84 8.83
CA ARG A 124 0.59 8.21 8.92
C ARG A 124 -0.36 9.11 9.73
N LEU A 125 -1.67 9.01 9.54
CA LEU A 125 -2.66 9.74 10.35
C LEU A 125 -2.43 9.45 11.83
N GLU A 126 -2.46 8.17 12.20
CA GLU A 126 -2.38 7.72 13.59
C GLU A 126 -1.03 8.10 14.21
N TYR A 127 0.07 7.93 13.47
CA TYR A 127 1.41 8.28 13.91
C TYR A 127 1.60 9.81 14.11
N ASP A 128 1.15 10.63 13.16
CA ASP A 128 1.29 12.09 13.19
C ASP A 128 0.36 12.72 14.25
N THR A 129 -0.76 12.07 14.58
CA THR A 129 -1.74 12.53 15.58
C THR A 129 -1.59 11.86 16.96
N HIS A 130 -0.52 11.08 17.18
CA HIS A 130 -0.21 10.40 18.45
C HIS A 130 -1.23 9.35 18.91
N HIS A 131 -1.96 8.74 17.99
CA HIS A 131 -2.76 7.54 18.24
C HIS A 131 -1.85 6.30 18.16
N ASP A 132 -0.84 6.22 19.04
CA ASP A 132 0.27 5.27 18.90
C ASP A 132 -0.18 3.79 18.96
N THR A 133 -1.27 3.49 19.69
CA THR A 133 -1.84 2.13 19.77
C THR A 133 -2.52 1.72 18.47
N ASP A 134 -3.20 2.66 17.79
CA ASP A 134 -3.83 2.39 16.50
C ASP A 134 -2.75 2.30 15.42
N ALA A 135 -1.76 3.22 15.46
CA ALA A 135 -0.61 3.22 14.57
C ALA A 135 0.14 1.88 14.59
N ILE A 136 0.37 1.28 15.77
CA ILE A 136 1.09 0.00 15.83
C ILE A 136 0.26 -1.15 15.26
N GLN A 137 -1.07 -1.14 15.42
CA GLN A 137 -1.95 -2.14 14.80
C GLN A 137 -2.01 -1.98 13.29
N THR A 138 -2.10 -0.76 12.79
CA THR A 138 -2.06 -0.48 11.35
C THR A 138 -0.71 -0.87 10.75
N LEU A 139 0.39 -0.65 11.46
CA LEU A 139 1.72 -1.11 11.05
C LEU A 139 1.79 -2.64 10.95
N MET A 140 1.22 -3.38 11.91
CA MET A 140 1.14 -4.85 11.83
C MET A 140 0.35 -5.30 10.59
N ALA A 141 -0.77 -4.65 10.29
CA ALA A 141 -1.56 -4.94 9.09
C ALA A 141 -0.80 -4.63 7.79
N LEU A 142 -0.03 -3.54 7.77
CA LEU A 142 0.79 -3.17 6.63
C LEU A 142 1.93 -4.17 6.39
N ILE A 143 2.65 -4.55 7.46
CA ILE A 143 3.70 -5.58 7.40
C ILE A 143 3.13 -6.90 6.87
N ASP A 144 1.95 -7.29 7.36
CA ASP A 144 1.27 -8.50 6.88
C ASP A 144 0.92 -8.46 5.39
N ALA A 145 0.51 -7.29 4.89
CA ALA A 145 0.20 -7.09 3.48
C ALA A 145 1.45 -7.09 2.60
N ASP A 146 2.51 -6.41 3.04
CA ASP A 146 3.76 -6.31 2.26
C ASP A 146 4.53 -7.64 2.24
N LEU A 147 4.46 -8.44 3.31
CA LEU A 147 5.07 -9.76 3.39
C LEU A 147 4.21 -10.88 2.78
N ASP A 148 3.14 -10.58 2.04
CA ASP A 148 2.32 -11.55 1.31
C ASP A 148 2.59 -11.51 -0.19
N PRO A 149 3.75 -12.05 -0.67
CA PRO A 149 4.10 -11.97 -2.07
C PRO A 149 3.08 -12.72 -2.92
N GLN A 150 2.52 -12.06 -3.93
CA GLN A 150 1.91 -12.79 -5.03
C GLN A 150 3.03 -13.47 -5.83
N PRO A 151 3.01 -14.81 -5.97
CA PRO A 151 4.03 -15.51 -6.72
C PRO A 151 3.96 -15.10 -8.19
N ASP A 152 4.99 -14.44 -8.70
CA ASP A 152 5.13 -14.04 -10.10
C ASP A 152 5.92 -15.07 -10.93
N GLY A 153 6.21 -16.24 -10.34
CA GLY A 153 6.98 -17.31 -10.98
C GLY A 153 8.49 -17.10 -10.96
N THR A 154 9.01 -16.02 -10.38
CA THR A 154 10.46 -15.81 -10.18
C THR A 154 10.95 -16.48 -8.89
N GLU A 155 12.25 -16.79 -8.82
CA GLU A 155 12.83 -17.34 -7.57
C GLU A 155 12.72 -16.31 -6.45
N LEU A 156 11.98 -16.67 -5.40
CA LEU A 156 11.85 -15.86 -4.18
C LEU A 156 13.21 -15.80 -3.48
N THR A 157 13.94 -14.70 -3.67
CA THR A 157 15.18 -14.40 -2.95
C THR A 157 15.03 -13.12 -2.15
N TYR A 158 15.70 -13.05 -0.99
CA TYR A 158 15.69 -11.83 -0.18
C TYR A 158 16.33 -10.64 -0.92
N GLN A 159 17.13 -10.82 -1.97
CA GLN A 159 17.71 -9.68 -2.68
C GLN A 159 16.71 -9.06 -3.64
N THR A 160 15.97 -9.89 -4.36
CA THR A 160 15.16 -9.47 -5.50
C THR A 160 13.67 -9.34 -5.20
N THR A 161 13.19 -9.94 -4.12
CA THR A 161 11.77 -9.88 -3.73
C THR A 161 11.35 -8.49 -3.27
N TRP A 162 10.08 -8.17 -3.52
CA TRP A 162 9.41 -6.99 -2.99
C TRP A 162 8.76 -7.24 -1.62
N ALA A 163 8.57 -8.50 -1.23
CA ALA A 163 7.99 -8.83 0.07
C ALA A 163 9.06 -8.66 1.15
N LYS A 164 9.18 -7.45 1.70
CA LYS A 164 10.12 -7.05 2.75
C LYS A 164 9.54 -5.90 3.54
N MET A 165 10.13 -5.63 4.70
CA MET A 165 9.85 -4.37 5.39
C MET A 165 10.55 -3.21 4.70
N SER A 166 9.81 -2.13 4.45
CA SER A 166 10.39 -0.88 3.99
C SER A 166 11.18 -0.18 5.10
N GLU A 167 12.17 0.65 4.75
CA GLU A 167 12.88 1.48 5.74
C GLU A 167 11.93 2.44 6.47
N PHE A 168 10.83 2.84 5.82
CA PHE A 168 9.77 3.62 6.43
C PHE A 168 9.08 2.86 7.58
N GLU A 169 8.63 1.62 7.33
CA GLU A 169 8.03 0.76 8.38
C GLU A 169 9.01 0.52 9.53
N LYS A 170 10.29 0.26 9.23
CA LYS A 170 11.31 0.02 10.26
C LYS A 170 11.50 1.23 11.16
N ASN A 171 11.56 2.43 10.59
CA ASN A 171 11.75 3.67 11.34
C ASN A 171 10.51 4.03 12.17
N ILE A 172 9.31 3.83 11.62
CA ILE A 172 8.06 4.00 12.37
C ILE A 172 8.00 3.00 13.53
N LEU A 173 8.29 1.72 13.29
CA LEU A 173 8.31 0.70 14.34
C LEU A 173 9.23 1.12 15.50
N LYS A 174 10.48 1.48 15.21
CA LYS A 174 11.44 1.93 16.23
C LYS A 174 10.92 3.12 17.04
N THR A 175 10.25 4.04 16.38
CA THR A 175 9.70 5.23 17.05
C THR A 175 8.49 4.88 17.92
N LEU A 176 7.56 4.09 17.39
CA LEU A 176 6.38 3.63 18.13
C LEU A 176 6.76 2.78 19.34
N LEU A 177 7.76 1.91 19.22
CA LEU A 177 8.31 1.16 20.36
C LEU A 177 8.75 2.10 21.48
N GLY A 178 9.46 3.18 21.15
CA GLY A 178 9.85 4.20 22.13
C GLY A 178 8.65 4.92 22.76
N ARG A 179 7.66 5.32 21.95
CA ARG A 179 6.47 6.05 22.44
C ARG A 179 5.57 5.19 23.32
N LEU A 180 5.40 3.91 22.97
CA LEU A 180 4.62 2.94 23.73
C LEU A 180 5.38 2.35 24.93
N ASN A 181 6.66 2.69 25.09
CA ASN A 181 7.56 2.07 26.07
C ASN A 181 7.62 0.53 25.91
N TRP A 182 7.67 0.07 24.67
CA TRP A 182 7.75 -1.34 24.29
C TRP A 182 9.17 -1.71 23.87
N THR A 183 9.55 -2.94 24.18
CA THR A 183 10.70 -3.60 23.58
C THR A 183 10.31 -4.26 22.26
N LEU A 184 11.32 -4.68 21.49
CA LEU A 184 11.07 -5.45 20.28
C LEU A 184 10.36 -6.80 20.58
N ALA A 185 10.62 -7.40 21.73
CA ALA A 185 9.96 -8.63 22.18
C ALA A 185 8.47 -8.39 22.53
N ASP A 186 8.14 -7.23 23.11
CA ASP A 186 6.74 -6.86 23.37
C ASP A 186 5.97 -6.74 22.05
N PHE A 187 6.57 -6.10 21.04
CA PHE A 187 5.99 -6.06 19.70
C PHE A 187 5.86 -7.45 19.08
N GLU A 188 6.86 -8.32 19.21
CA GLU A 188 6.78 -9.70 18.71
C GLU A 188 5.58 -10.45 19.30
N MET A 189 5.36 -10.35 20.61
CA MET A 189 4.19 -10.97 21.25
C MET A 189 2.87 -10.38 20.74
N GLN A 190 2.79 -9.05 20.62
CA GLN A 190 1.58 -8.38 20.15
C GLN A 190 1.29 -8.72 18.69
N PHE A 191 2.33 -8.76 17.85
CA PHE A 191 2.20 -9.15 16.46
C PHE A 191 1.81 -10.62 16.32
N SER A 192 2.31 -11.51 17.19
CA SER A 192 1.85 -12.90 17.24
C SER A 192 0.37 -12.98 17.57
N ALA A 193 -0.07 -12.28 18.61
CA ALA A 193 -1.46 -12.29 19.05
C ALA A 193 -2.39 -11.73 17.96
N TRP A 194 -1.94 -10.67 17.27
CA TRP A 194 -2.66 -10.08 16.15
C TRP A 194 -2.74 -11.03 14.95
N LEU A 195 -1.63 -11.67 14.56
CA LEU A 195 -1.59 -12.66 13.49
C LEU A 195 -2.53 -13.83 13.77
N ASP A 196 -2.68 -14.22 15.04
CA ASP A 196 -3.57 -15.30 15.45
C ASP A 196 -5.05 -15.01 15.24
N GLN A 197 -5.43 -13.73 15.29
CA GLN A 197 -6.80 -13.27 15.01
C GLN A 197 -7.10 -13.18 13.51
N GLN A 198 -6.09 -13.15 12.65
CA GLN A 198 -6.28 -13.06 11.20
C GLN A 198 -6.79 -14.38 10.60
N PRO A 199 -7.58 -14.35 9.51
CA PRO A 199 -7.99 -15.56 8.81
C PRO A 199 -6.77 -16.31 8.25
N ARG A 200 -6.77 -17.63 8.39
CA ARG A 200 -5.73 -18.48 7.77
C ARG A 200 -5.94 -18.49 6.27
N ARG A 201 -4.96 -18.01 5.51
CA ARG A 201 -4.91 -18.04 4.05
C ARG A 201 -3.65 -18.77 3.54
N PRO A 202 -3.67 -19.38 2.35
CA PRO A 202 -2.48 -19.95 1.73
C PRO A 202 -1.43 -18.86 1.51
N ARG A 203 -0.22 -19.07 2.05
CA ARG A 203 0.86 -18.07 2.03
C ARG A 203 2.22 -18.70 1.88
N VAL A 204 3.14 -17.92 1.32
CA VAL A 204 4.55 -18.28 1.19
C VAL A 204 5.22 -18.37 2.55
N PHE A 205 5.03 -17.38 3.41
CA PHE A 205 5.57 -17.35 4.77
C PHE A 205 4.54 -17.81 5.80
N THR A 206 5.01 -18.58 6.76
CA THR A 206 4.24 -18.92 7.96
C THR A 206 4.16 -17.70 8.89
N ARG A 207 3.17 -17.66 9.79
CA ARG A 207 3.07 -16.60 10.82
C ARG A 207 4.37 -16.45 11.63
N PHE A 208 4.99 -17.56 12.00
CA PHE A 208 6.28 -17.55 12.69
C PHE A 208 7.38 -16.90 11.84
N GLU A 209 7.45 -17.21 10.55
CA GLU A 209 8.41 -16.60 9.65
C GLU A 209 8.12 -15.11 9.42
N LEU A 210 6.86 -14.68 9.38
CA LEU A 210 6.50 -13.25 9.31
C LEU A 210 7.09 -12.48 10.51
N MET A 211 6.88 -12.98 11.72
CA MET A 211 7.47 -12.38 12.93
C MET A 211 9.00 -12.38 12.86
N THR A 212 9.60 -13.51 12.48
CA THR A 212 11.05 -13.67 12.39
C THR A 212 11.66 -12.71 11.36
N ILE A 213 10.99 -12.48 10.23
CA ILE A 213 11.41 -11.51 9.22
C ILE A 213 11.47 -10.12 9.84
N VAL A 214 10.44 -9.70 10.57
CA VAL A 214 10.44 -8.37 11.23
C VAL A 214 11.61 -8.23 12.20
N MET A 215 11.87 -9.25 13.01
CA MET A 215 12.99 -9.23 13.97
C MET A 215 14.33 -9.09 13.26
N TYR A 216 14.56 -9.85 12.19
CA TYR A 216 15.81 -9.81 11.43
C TYR A 216 15.97 -8.53 10.61
N GLU A 217 14.88 -7.97 10.08
CA GLU A 217 14.88 -6.69 9.36
C GLU A 217 15.29 -5.53 10.30
N ILE A 218 14.77 -5.52 11.52
CA ILE A 218 15.15 -4.52 12.54
C ILE A 218 16.58 -4.75 13.04
N GLY A 219 16.99 -6.00 13.22
CA GLY A 219 18.34 -6.37 13.65
C GLY A 219 19.43 -6.31 12.57
N GLY A 220 19.08 -6.01 11.31
CA GLY A 220 20.04 -5.98 10.20
C GLY A 220 20.64 -7.35 9.84
N ALA A 221 19.95 -8.45 10.18
CA ALA A 221 20.42 -9.83 10.06
C ALA A 221 20.24 -10.38 8.63
N THR A 222 20.87 -9.71 7.65
CA THR A 222 20.78 -10.05 6.22
C THR A 222 21.07 -11.52 5.90
N PRO A 223 22.12 -12.17 6.46
CA PRO A 223 22.38 -13.59 6.19
C PRO A 223 21.22 -14.52 6.61
N GLN A 224 20.61 -14.24 7.76
CA GLN A 224 19.49 -15.00 8.29
C GLN A 224 18.21 -14.78 7.46
N LEU A 225 17.97 -13.55 6.99
CA LEU A 225 16.90 -13.25 6.04
C LEU A 225 17.08 -14.03 4.74
N CYS A 226 18.28 -14.03 4.16
CA CYS A 226 18.56 -14.81 2.94
C CYS A 226 18.27 -16.30 3.11
N ALA A 227 18.68 -16.88 4.24
CA ALA A 227 18.43 -18.28 4.56
C ALA A 227 16.92 -18.58 4.73
N LEU A 228 16.19 -17.70 5.42
CA LEU A 228 14.75 -17.83 5.62
C LEU A 228 13.99 -17.79 4.30
N TYR A 229 14.27 -16.81 3.44
CA TYR A 229 13.59 -16.67 2.14
C TYR A 229 13.87 -17.88 1.24
N LYS A 230 15.12 -18.37 1.23
CA LYS A 230 15.48 -19.59 0.48
C LYS A 230 14.71 -20.82 0.99
N LYS A 231 14.53 -20.96 2.31
CA LYS A 231 13.75 -22.05 2.92
C LYS A 231 12.26 -21.94 2.56
N ALA A 232 11.69 -20.74 2.63
CA ALA A 232 10.30 -20.49 2.26
C ALA A 232 10.06 -20.77 0.77
N ALA A 233 10.97 -20.32 -0.11
CA ALA A 233 10.94 -20.60 -1.54
C ALA A 233 10.96 -22.11 -1.85
N ALA A 234 11.85 -22.85 -1.18
CA ALA A 234 11.94 -24.31 -1.34
C ALA A 234 10.66 -25.03 -0.89
N ARG A 235 10.01 -24.55 0.18
CA ARG A 235 8.72 -25.08 0.64
C ARG A 235 7.61 -24.80 -0.38
N ALA A 236 7.51 -23.56 -0.87
CA ALA A 236 6.50 -23.18 -1.86
C ALA A 236 6.65 -23.99 -3.16
N LYS A 237 7.90 -24.19 -3.64
CA LYS A 237 8.17 -24.99 -4.84
C LYS A 237 7.76 -26.46 -4.67
N LYS A 238 8.00 -27.06 -3.50
CA LYS A 238 7.55 -28.43 -3.20
C LYS A 238 6.04 -28.56 -3.18
N GLN A 239 5.34 -27.58 -2.60
CA GLN A 239 3.88 -27.56 -2.56
C GLN A 239 3.28 -27.40 -3.96
N ALA A 240 3.87 -26.54 -4.80
CA ALA A 240 3.45 -26.37 -6.19
C ALA A 240 3.65 -27.64 -7.03
N ALA A 241 4.77 -28.35 -6.84
CA ALA A 241 5.03 -29.61 -7.53
C ALA A 241 4.04 -30.71 -7.11
N ALA A 242 3.77 -30.85 -5.80
CA ALA A 242 2.81 -31.84 -5.30
C ALA A 242 1.37 -31.58 -5.83
N ALA A 243 0.95 -30.31 -5.89
CA ALA A 243 -0.35 -29.96 -6.46
C ALA A 243 -0.44 -30.22 -7.97
N ALA A 244 0.67 -30.10 -8.70
CA ALA A 244 0.72 -30.39 -10.14
C ALA A 244 0.68 -31.90 -10.44
N ASP A 245 1.29 -32.72 -9.58
CA ASP A 245 1.25 -34.18 -9.71
C ASP A 245 -0.17 -34.72 -9.41
N GLU A 246 -0.85 -34.22 -8.38
CA GLU A 246 -2.24 -34.59 -8.07
C GLU A 246 -3.25 -34.21 -9.16
N MET A 247 -2.96 -33.18 -9.97
CA MET A 247 -3.79 -32.79 -11.13
C MET A 247 -3.51 -33.61 -12.40
N CYS A 248 -2.35 -34.27 -12.50
CA CYS A 248 -2.03 -35.15 -13.63
C CYS A 248 -2.55 -36.58 -13.43
N ASP A 249 -2.82 -36.97 -12.18
CA ASP A 249 -3.31 -38.30 -11.79
C ASP A 249 -4.85 -38.36 -11.61
N ALA A 250 -5.59 -37.28 -11.91
CA ALA A 250 -7.06 -37.17 -11.84
C ALA A 250 -7.73 -37.09 -13.22
#